data_AF-A0A3C1ZBJ8-F1
#
_entry.id   AF-A0A3C1ZBJ8-F1
#
_cell.length_a   1.000
_cell.length_b   1.000
_cell.length_c   1.000
_cell.angle_alpha   90.00
_cell.angle_beta   90.00
_cell.angle_gamma   90.00
#
_symmetry.space_group_name_H-M   'P 1'
#
loop_
_entity.id
_entity.type
_entity.pdbx_description
1 polymer ?
#
loop_
_entity_poly.entity_id
_entity_poly.type
_entity_poly.pdbx_seq_one_letter_code
_entity_poly.pdbx_strand_id
1 'polypeptide(L)'
;EADYVVTHFMLNTGEKLLGGRVILEGEFTHGLPIDEYTMWWDENDGCYHADLLLKQGAYNYQYLWLPDGAFQARTSNIEGDHYQTANEYTIMVYDRPMGERYDHLVGHAVVRFN
;
A
#
# COMPACT_ATOMS: atom_id res chain seq x y z
N GLU A 1 3.34 -20.16 19.63
CA GLU A 1 1.98 -19.64 19.31
C GLU A 1 2.11 -18.14 19.10
N ALA A 2 1.36 -17.58 18.15
CA ALA A 2 1.39 -16.15 17.84
C ALA A 2 -0.02 -15.60 18.00
N ASP A 3 -0.16 -14.63 18.90
CA ASP A 3 -1.44 -13.99 19.23
C ASP A 3 -1.70 -12.77 18.36
N TYR A 4 -2.93 -12.24 18.42
CA TYR A 4 -3.27 -10.96 17.80
C TYR A 4 -3.15 -9.83 18.82
N VAL A 5 -2.60 -8.71 18.37
CA VAL A 5 -2.43 -7.49 19.17
C VAL A 5 -2.96 -6.30 18.40
N VAL A 6 -3.59 -5.35 19.10
CA VAL A 6 -3.93 -4.05 18.51
C VAL A 6 -2.62 -3.28 18.35
N THR A 7 -2.31 -2.94 17.10
CA THR A 7 -1.13 -2.17 16.73
C THR A 7 -1.59 -0.77 16.38
N HIS A 8 -1.02 0.21 17.09
CA HIS A 8 -1.28 1.63 16.88
C HIS A 8 -0.18 2.19 15.98
N PHE A 9 -0.57 2.68 14.81
CA PHE A 9 0.28 3.36 13.84
C PHE A 9 0.08 4.86 13.98
N MET A 10 1.16 5.63 13.86
CA MET A 10 1.15 7.08 13.94
C MET A 10 2.04 7.65 12.84
N LEU A 11 1.55 8.62 12.09
CA LEU A 11 2.30 9.34 11.07
C LEU A 11 2.20 10.85 11.33
N ASN A 12 3.36 11.49 11.49
CA ASN A 12 3.46 12.94 11.63
C ASN A 12 3.89 13.55 10.28
N THR A 13 2.99 14.29 9.64
CA THR A 13 3.22 15.02 8.38
C THR A 13 3.50 16.51 8.60
N GLY A 14 3.59 16.97 9.85
CA GLY A 14 3.70 18.39 10.24
C GLY A 14 2.38 19.17 10.14
N GLU A 15 1.60 18.92 9.11
CA GLU A 15 0.26 19.48 8.92
C GLU A 15 -0.69 18.47 8.26
N LYS A 16 -2.00 18.74 8.39
CA LYS A 16 -3.04 17.93 7.76
C LYS A 16 -2.97 18.07 6.24
N LEU A 17 -2.80 16.95 5.55
CA LEU A 17 -2.85 16.90 4.10
C LEU A 17 -4.30 17.09 3.61
N LEU A 18 -4.47 17.96 2.62
CA LEU A 18 -5.76 18.29 2.02
C LEU A 18 -5.92 17.66 0.63
N GLY A 19 -7.17 17.38 0.23
CA GLY A 19 -7.50 16.90 -1.12
C GLY A 19 -7.24 15.40 -1.32
N GLY A 20 -7.34 14.61 -0.26
CA GLY A 20 -7.14 13.16 -0.31
C GLY A 20 -7.08 12.52 1.07
N ARG A 21 -6.61 11.27 1.09
CA ARG A 21 -6.56 10.41 2.27
C ARG A 21 -5.20 9.74 2.40
N VAL A 22 -4.75 9.54 3.64
CA VAL A 22 -3.56 8.74 3.97
C VAL A 22 -3.98 7.30 4.19
N ILE A 23 -3.34 6.37 3.50
CA ILE A 23 -3.63 4.94 3.53
C ILE A 23 -2.42 4.20 4.09
N LEU A 24 -2.65 3.37 5.10
CA LEU A 24 -1.66 2.41 5.57
C LEU A 24 -1.65 1.19 4.64
N GLU A 25 -0.50 0.83 4.09
CA GLU A 25 -0.38 -0.28 3.15
C GLU A 25 0.72 -1.25 3.59
N GLY A 26 0.51 -2.53 3.30
CA GLY A 26 1.46 -3.62 3.49
C GLY A 26 0.81 -4.93 3.06
N GLU A 27 1.56 -6.03 3.06
CA GLU A 27 1.03 -7.33 2.60
C GLU A 27 -0.25 -7.75 3.35
N PHE A 28 -0.38 -7.39 4.63
CA PHE A 28 -1.53 -7.68 5.48
C PHE A 28 -2.82 -6.94 5.06
N THR A 29 -2.71 -5.91 4.22
CA THR A 29 -3.90 -5.27 3.65
C THR A 29 -4.43 -6.03 2.44
N HIS A 30 -3.64 -6.94 1.85
CA HIS A 30 -3.99 -7.75 0.67
C HIS A 30 -4.54 -6.94 -0.52
N GLY A 31 -4.26 -5.63 -0.60
CA GLY A 31 -4.88 -4.73 -1.58
C GLY A 31 -6.41 -4.62 -1.44
N LEU A 32 -6.96 -4.92 -0.24
CA LEU A 32 -8.38 -4.88 0.14
C LEU A 32 -8.86 -3.42 0.37
N PRO A 33 -10.15 -3.17 0.71
CA PRO A 33 -10.73 -1.86 0.50
C PRO A 33 -10.08 -0.77 1.36
N ILE A 34 -9.86 0.36 0.70
CA ILE A 34 -9.09 1.51 1.15
C ILE A 34 -9.59 2.07 2.50
N ASP A 35 -10.89 1.94 2.78
CA ASP A 35 -11.53 2.58 3.93
C ASP A 35 -11.08 1.98 5.27
N GLU A 36 -10.84 0.67 5.36
CA GLU A 36 -10.37 0.01 6.60
C GLU A 36 -8.94 0.41 6.98
N TYR A 37 -8.14 0.80 5.99
CA TYR A 37 -6.74 1.18 6.16
C TYR A 37 -6.53 2.69 6.00
N THR A 38 -7.61 3.48 5.91
CA THR A 38 -7.53 4.94 5.88
C THR A 38 -7.20 5.45 7.28
N MET A 39 -6.12 6.21 7.39
CA MET A 39 -5.72 6.85 8.63
C MET A 39 -6.54 8.11 8.88
N TRP A 40 -6.90 8.35 10.14
CA TRP A 40 -7.64 9.54 10.56
C TRP A 40 -6.68 10.54 11.20
N TRP A 41 -6.92 11.82 10.94
CA TRP A 41 -6.17 12.92 11.53
C TRP A 41 -6.72 13.26 12.91
N ASP A 42 -5.86 13.28 13.93
CA ASP A 42 -6.18 13.81 15.25
C ASP A 42 -5.66 15.25 15.37
N GLU A 43 -6.59 16.19 15.55
CA GLU A 43 -6.27 17.62 15.69
C GLU A 43 -5.57 17.95 17.03
N ASN A 44 -5.61 17.05 18.02
CA ASN A 44 -5.02 17.31 19.34
C ASN A 44 -3.50 17.13 19.33
N ASP A 45 -2.99 16.12 18.64
CA ASP A 45 -1.55 15.84 18.53
C ASP A 45 -0.98 16.16 17.14
N GLY A 46 -1.83 16.51 16.18
CA GLY A 46 -1.43 16.89 14.83
C GLY A 46 -0.83 15.72 14.06
N CYS A 47 -1.35 14.51 14.24
CA CYS A 47 -0.86 13.31 13.58
C CYS A 47 -2.00 12.47 12.97
N TYR A 48 -1.64 11.66 11.98
CA TYR A 48 -2.50 10.60 11.46
C TYR A 48 -2.33 9.35 12.30
N HIS A 49 -3.42 8.63 12.56
CA HIS A 49 -3.41 7.38 13.33
C HIS A 49 -4.03 6.22 12.55
N ALA A 50 -3.65 4.98 12.87
CA ALA A 50 -4.22 3.71 12.40
C ALA A 50 -4.25 2.66 13.52
N ASP A 51 -5.38 1.99 13.75
CA ASP A 51 -5.52 0.98 14.82
C ASP A 51 -5.93 -0.34 14.20
N LEU A 52 -4.98 -1.28 14.09
CA LEU A 52 -5.21 -2.56 13.41
C LEU A 52 -4.92 -3.75 14.31
N LEU A 53 -5.82 -4.73 14.30
CA LEU A 53 -5.61 -6.00 14.96
C LEU A 53 -4.71 -6.89 14.08
N LEU A 54 -3.43 -7.00 14.42
CA LEU A 54 -2.45 -7.76 13.65
C LEU A 54 -1.96 -8.97 14.43
N LYS A 55 -1.67 -10.06 13.72
CA LYS A 55 -1.03 -11.24 14.31
C LYS A 55 0.41 -10.89 14.65
N GLN A 56 0.98 -11.43 15.73
CA GLN A 56 2.37 -11.22 16.08
C GLN A 56 3.29 -11.73 14.95
N GLY A 57 4.18 -10.86 14.48
CA GLY A 57 5.08 -11.13 13.36
C GLY A 57 5.85 -9.89 12.95
N ALA A 58 6.68 -10.03 11.91
CA ALA A 58 7.34 -8.91 11.26
C ALA A 58 6.51 -8.47 10.05
N TYR A 59 6.22 -7.18 9.97
CA TYR A 59 5.51 -6.57 8.85
C TYR A 59 6.33 -5.43 8.28
N ASN A 60 6.42 -5.40 6.95
CA ASN A 60 6.76 -4.17 6.24
C ASN A 60 5.46 -3.44 5.94
N TYR A 61 5.50 -2.12 6.05
CA TYR A 61 4.37 -1.25 5.75
C TYR A 61 4.88 0.07 5.19
N GLN A 62 3.99 0.83 4.56
CA GLN A 62 4.24 2.16 4.05
C GLN A 62 2.98 3.02 4.14
N TYR A 63 3.15 4.32 4.02
CA TYR A 63 2.06 5.29 3.96
C TYR A 63 1.87 5.81 2.54
N LEU A 64 0.68 5.59 1.98
CA LEU A 64 0.34 6.04 0.64
C LEU A 64 -0.64 7.21 0.69
N TRP A 65 -0.50 8.15 -0.24
CA TRP A 65 -1.45 9.23 -0.44
C TRP A 65 -2.42 8.90 -1.58
N LEU A 66 -3.72 8.94 -1.30
CA LEU A 66 -4.78 8.77 -2.28
C LEU A 66 -5.51 10.10 -2.51
N PRO A 67 -5.30 10.78 -3.65
CA PRO A 67 -6.03 11.99 -4.00
C PRO A 67 -7.54 11.74 -4.11
N ASP A 68 -8.35 12.76 -3.81
CA ASP A 68 -9.80 12.69 -3.96
C ASP A 68 -10.20 12.38 -5.41
N GLY A 69 -11.09 11.39 -5.58
CA GLY A 69 -11.54 10.92 -6.90
C GLY A 69 -10.53 10.06 -7.67
N ALA A 70 -9.34 9.79 -7.12
CA ALA A 70 -8.38 8.87 -7.71
C ALA A 70 -8.65 7.42 -7.30
N PHE A 71 -8.18 6.49 -8.15
CA PHE A 71 -8.19 5.05 -7.88
C PHE A 71 -6.82 4.50 -7.49
N GLN A 72 -5.76 5.32 -7.61
CA GLN A 72 -4.38 4.91 -7.37
C GLN A 72 -3.75 5.80 -6.29
N ALA A 73 -3.25 5.15 -5.24
CA ALA A 73 -2.48 5.80 -4.20
C ALA A 73 -1.00 5.94 -4.63
N ARG A 74 -0.28 6.88 -4.00
CA ARG A 74 1.08 7.28 -4.39
C ARG A 74 2.00 7.32 -3.18
N THR A 75 3.24 6.90 -3.37
CA THR A 75 4.36 7.00 -2.40
C THR A 75 4.91 8.43 -2.30
N SER A 76 4.93 9.15 -3.42
CA SER A 76 5.58 10.45 -3.61
C SER A 76 5.35 11.51 -2.54
N ASN A 77 4.15 11.52 -1.93
CA ASN A 77 3.73 12.57 -1.00
C ASN A 77 4.26 12.36 0.42
N ILE A 78 4.55 11.12 0.80
CA ILE A 78 4.86 10.75 2.19
C ILE A 78 6.21 10.04 2.25
N GLU A 79 6.32 8.88 1.58
CA GLU A 79 7.56 8.09 1.52
C GLU A 79 8.58 8.67 0.53
N GLY A 80 8.10 9.41 -0.46
CA GLY A 80 8.90 9.92 -1.58
C GLY A 80 9.16 8.88 -2.67
N ASP A 81 9.80 9.33 -3.75
CA ASP A 81 10.16 8.49 -4.89
C ASP A 81 11.68 8.56 -5.11
N HIS A 82 12.37 7.47 -4.75
CA HIS A 82 13.83 7.36 -4.87
C HIS A 82 14.21 6.30 -5.90
N TYR A 83 15.04 6.65 -6.88
CA TYR A 83 15.39 5.72 -7.95
C TYR A 83 16.25 4.54 -7.47
N GLN A 84 16.95 4.70 -6.33
CA GLN A 84 17.77 3.67 -5.71
C GLN A 84 16.95 2.67 -4.88
N THR A 85 15.64 2.89 -4.71
CA THR A 85 14.79 1.99 -3.93
C THR A 85 14.78 0.60 -4.58
N ALA A 86 15.11 -0.41 -3.78
CA ALA A 86 15.15 -1.80 -4.20
C ALA A 86 13.73 -2.34 -4.42
N ASN A 87 13.18 -2.12 -5.60
CA ASN A 87 11.86 -2.58 -6.00
C ASN A 87 11.94 -3.89 -6.79
N GLU A 88 10.93 -4.75 -6.58
CA GLU A 88 10.73 -5.97 -7.34
C GLU A 88 9.55 -5.79 -8.30
N TYR A 89 9.76 -6.10 -9.57
CA TYR A 89 8.75 -6.00 -10.62
C TYR A 89 8.45 -7.38 -11.20
N THR A 90 7.18 -7.77 -11.16
CA THR A 90 6.71 -8.99 -11.82
C THR A 90 6.18 -8.65 -13.20
N ILE A 91 6.78 -9.24 -14.23
CA ILE A 91 6.34 -9.17 -15.63
C ILE A 91 5.56 -10.44 -15.94
N MET A 92 4.35 -10.31 -16.45
CA MET A 92 3.50 -11.43 -16.88
C MET A 92 3.13 -11.23 -18.35
N VAL A 93 3.45 -12.21 -19.20
CA VAL A 93 3.16 -12.17 -20.63
C VAL A 93 1.95 -13.05 -20.90
N TYR A 94 0.91 -12.44 -21.44
CA TYR A 94 -0.31 -13.13 -21.82
C TYR A 94 -0.48 -13.21 -23.33
N ASP A 95 -0.93 -14.35 -23.83
CA ASP A 95 -1.30 -14.56 -25.24
C ASP A 95 -2.75 -15.04 -25.32
N ARG A 96 -3.50 -14.53 -26.31
CA ARG A 96 -4.86 -14.96 -26.62
C ARG A 96 -5.00 -15.19 -28.13
N PRO A 97 -4.73 -16.42 -28.60
CA PRO A 97 -4.94 -16.77 -30.00
C PRO A 97 -6.40 -16.57 -30.44
N MET A 98 -6.59 -16.37 -31.75
CA MET A 98 -7.93 -16.22 -32.32
C MET A 98 -8.78 -17.47 -32.06
N GLY A 99 -9.96 -17.30 -31.48
CA GLY A 99 -10.89 -18.38 -31.17
C GLY A 99 -10.79 -18.92 -29.74
N GLU A 100 -9.78 -18.50 -28.97
CA GLU A 100 -9.65 -18.88 -27.56
C GLU A 100 -10.61 -18.12 -26.65
N ARG A 101 -10.91 -18.73 -25.51
CA ARG A 101 -11.89 -18.23 -24.53
C ARG A 101 -11.26 -17.58 -23.29
N TYR A 102 -9.94 -17.63 -23.16
CA TYR A 102 -9.21 -17.10 -22.02
C TYR A 102 -7.79 -16.65 -22.41
N ASP A 103 -7.16 -15.85 -21.54
CA ASP A 103 -5.77 -15.41 -21.71
C ASP A 103 -4.82 -16.48 -21.16
N HIS A 104 -3.87 -16.92 -21.98
CA HIS A 104 -2.82 -17.83 -21.57
C HIS A 104 -1.69 -17.03 -20.94
N LEU A 105 -1.32 -17.31 -19.68
CA LEU A 105 -0.06 -16.84 -19.12
C LEU A 105 1.08 -17.66 -19.77
N VAL A 106 1.74 -17.10 -20.78
CA VAL A 106 2.78 -17.79 -21.56
C VAL A 106 4.19 -17.55 -21.03
N GLY A 107 4.35 -16.61 -20.11
CA GLY A 107 5.62 -16.36 -19.44
C GLY A 107 5.47 -15.45 -18.23
N HIS A 108 6.37 -15.61 -17.26
CA HIS A 108 6.52 -14.67 -16.15
C HIS A 108 7.99 -14.49 -15.81
N ALA A 109 8.34 -13.30 -15.31
CA ALA A 109 9.68 -13.00 -14.81
C ALA A 109 9.58 -12.03 -13.65
N VAL A 110 10.49 -12.17 -12.69
CA VAL A 110 10.66 -11.23 -11.58
C VAL A 110 11.99 -10.52 -11.76
N VAL A 111 11.96 -9.18 -11.83
CA VAL A 111 13.14 -8.33 -12.02
C VAL A 111 13.29 -7.43 -10.82
N ARG A 112 14.48 -7.43 -10.22
CA ARG A 112 14.83 -6.53 -9.11
C ARG A 112 15.77 -5.45 -9.62
N PHE A 113 15.46 -4.19 -9.28
CA PHE A 113 16.40 -3.09 -9.47
C PHE A 113 17.21 -2.91 -8.20
N ASN A 114 18.53 -2.99 -8.34
CA ASN A 114 19.52 -2.80 -7.27
C ASN A 114 20.42 -1.61 -7.62
#